data_AF-A0A081P4D2-F1
#
_entry.id   AF-A0A081P4D2-F1
#
_cell.length_a   1.000
_cell.length_b   1.000
_cell.length_c   1.000
_cell.angle_alpha   90.00
_cell.angle_beta   90.00
_cell.angle_gamma   90.00
#
_symmetry.space_group_name_H-M   'P 1'
#
loop_
_entity.id
_entity.type
_entity.pdbx_description
1 polymer ?
#
loop_
_entity_poly.entity_id
_entity_poly.type
_entity_poly.pdbx_seq_one_letter_code
_entity_poly.pdbx_strand_id
1 'polypeptide(L)'
;MKKEEAAAFKAHKAHFGPISKGLKDYVENHVLLYSRYLFTKSVMRVQYAYCTHCRKQHRPEEPLKHNSKATCPECKSTCVVKKSHVGRKFMKDSVYVVYYEKSIIDPSVITAKGFFVRRDYTGDYKEVTTLYRPSCSYVFEMGGKSTMFCTGYWDEHEWYPRKNIVSEYSFYKNGTPCYTSIDSIKEAVADTPFQYSTWEHYSDGNDMTKFFGLYSKYPCIEFLTKMGYQYFVHAKLEGRRTYDAIKWSGKTVDAVLRLSKKDFKQFKEWKPRITESDETGALTLRLYQLTLKDRNRPPLDELKAIASAVMGIFLGMKPMFKYQNVRACAAYIERQKRKNSRVFGSRANVVSMWKDYMQQCEALGLDLTRNEVVFPHNLYTAHESTTSQVKIKISEIEAQRIAKRVAELEQYRFEMDGYIIRPALSGDEIIKEGKALRHCVGGYAERHAKGETNIFMLRKVADPDQPYFTLELKDGKIKQAYGYQHQQPTGDLKALIETFKKLKVEKRSGQKINKRKEAVAV
;
A
#
# COMPACT_ATOMS: atom_id res chain seq x y z
N MET A 1 3.27 25.51 5.36
CA MET A 1 2.80 25.14 4.00
C MET A 1 3.71 25.75 2.94
N LYS A 2 4.15 24.99 1.92
CA LYS A 2 4.98 25.53 0.82
C LYS A 2 4.17 26.53 -0.02
N LYS A 3 4.83 27.49 -0.69
CA LYS A 3 4.16 28.55 -1.48
C LYS A 3 3.16 28.00 -2.51
N GLU A 4 3.48 26.89 -3.15
CA GLU A 4 2.61 26.20 -4.12
C GLU A 4 1.38 25.55 -3.49
N GLU A 5 1.55 24.91 -2.33
CA GLU A 5 0.43 24.31 -1.57
C GLU A 5 -0.54 25.39 -1.06
N ALA A 6 -0.03 26.56 -0.68
CA ALA A 6 -0.84 27.71 -0.27
C ALA A 6 -1.70 28.25 -1.42
N ALA A 7 -1.13 28.34 -2.63
CA ALA A 7 -1.87 28.73 -3.82
C ALA A 7 -2.95 27.68 -4.19
N ALA A 8 -2.61 26.40 -4.13
CA ALA A 8 -3.55 25.30 -4.37
C ALA A 8 -4.71 25.30 -3.35
N PHE A 9 -4.42 25.52 -2.07
CA PHE A 9 -5.47 25.62 -1.05
C PHE A 9 -6.35 26.85 -1.25
N LYS A 10 -5.78 28.00 -1.65
CA LYS A 10 -6.57 29.20 -1.96
C LYS A 10 -7.54 28.95 -3.11
N ALA A 11 -7.07 28.32 -4.20
CA ALA A 11 -7.92 27.95 -5.33
C ALA A 11 -9.02 26.96 -4.91
N HIS A 12 -8.67 25.92 -4.15
CA HIS A 12 -9.62 24.96 -3.60
C HIS A 12 -10.69 25.65 -2.73
N LYS A 13 -10.28 26.51 -1.80
CA LYS A 13 -11.17 27.22 -0.87
C LYS A 13 -12.15 28.15 -1.59
N ALA A 14 -11.78 28.70 -2.75
CA ALA A 14 -12.64 29.59 -3.53
C ALA A 14 -13.93 28.92 -4.03
N HIS A 15 -13.96 27.58 -4.10
CA HIS A 15 -15.17 26.84 -4.48
C HIS A 15 -16.28 26.86 -3.44
N PHE A 16 -16.00 27.32 -2.22
CA PHE A 16 -16.90 27.17 -1.08
C PHE A 16 -17.37 28.50 -0.51
N GLY A 17 -18.67 28.59 -0.24
CA GLY A 17 -19.27 29.69 0.51
C GLY A 17 -19.29 29.49 2.03
N PRO A 18 -19.96 30.41 2.76
CA PRO A 18 -20.28 30.21 4.17
C PRO A 18 -21.17 28.98 4.39
N ILE A 19 -21.34 28.55 5.64
CA ILE A 19 -22.24 27.43 5.98
C ILE A 19 -23.65 27.78 5.54
N SER A 20 -24.17 27.01 4.57
CA SER A 20 -25.46 27.26 3.95
C SER A 20 -26.63 27.00 4.89
N LYS A 21 -27.77 27.58 4.54
CA LYS A 21 -29.03 27.32 5.23
C LYS A 21 -29.44 25.84 5.13
N GLY A 22 -29.28 25.23 3.96
CA GLY A 22 -29.59 23.81 3.74
C GLY A 22 -28.82 22.87 4.69
N LEU A 23 -27.52 23.10 4.87
CA LEU A 23 -26.71 22.36 5.84
C LEU A 23 -27.20 22.58 7.28
N LYS A 24 -27.47 23.83 7.67
CA LYS A 24 -27.97 24.14 9.02
C LYS A 24 -29.31 23.47 9.29
N ASP A 25 -30.23 23.52 8.33
CA ASP A 25 -31.56 22.92 8.44
C ASP A 25 -31.48 21.39 8.48
N TYR A 26 -30.60 20.78 7.68
CA TYR A 26 -30.34 19.33 7.74
C TYR A 26 -29.80 18.92 9.12
N VAL A 27 -28.83 19.66 9.63
CA VAL A 27 -28.25 19.39 10.96
C VAL A 27 -29.28 19.56 12.07
N GLU A 28 -30.05 20.65 12.05
CA GLU A 28 -31.05 20.94 13.08
C GLU A 28 -32.18 19.91 13.09
N ASN A 29 -32.68 19.56 11.91
CA ASN A 29 -33.95 18.84 11.77
C ASN A 29 -33.81 17.33 11.53
N HIS A 30 -32.61 16.86 11.17
CA HIS A 30 -32.37 15.44 10.94
C HIS A 30 -31.24 14.91 11.82
N VAL A 31 -30.05 15.50 11.72
CA VAL A 31 -28.83 14.96 12.35
C VAL A 31 -28.89 15.06 13.88
N LEU A 32 -29.19 16.25 14.40
CA LEU A 32 -29.20 16.55 15.84
C LEU A 32 -30.61 16.55 16.44
N LEU A 33 -31.55 15.83 15.82
CA LEU A 33 -32.91 15.69 16.34
C LEU A 33 -32.92 15.09 17.76
N TYR A 34 -31.99 14.18 18.04
CA TYR A 34 -31.80 13.58 19.37
C TYR A 34 -31.22 14.55 20.41
N SER A 35 -30.56 15.63 19.96
CA SER A 35 -29.96 16.68 20.77
C SER A 35 -30.97 17.82 21.03
N ARG A 36 -32.20 17.44 21.36
CA ARG A 36 -33.28 18.35 21.77
C ARG A 36 -33.74 17.95 23.16
N TYR A 37 -33.66 18.88 24.11
CA TYR A 37 -33.89 18.59 25.52
C TYR A 37 -34.96 19.49 26.13
N LEU A 38 -35.65 18.94 27.12
CA LEU A 38 -36.45 19.70 28.09
C LEU A 38 -35.74 19.69 29.43
N PHE A 39 -35.14 20.83 29.82
CA PHE A 39 -34.50 20.98 31.12
C PHE A 39 -35.51 21.36 32.19
N THR A 40 -35.73 20.48 33.16
CA THR A 40 -36.77 20.67 34.19
C THR A 40 -36.21 21.15 35.51
N LYS A 41 -36.90 22.13 36.11
CA LYS A 41 -36.64 22.65 37.45
C LYS A 41 -37.97 22.78 38.21
N SER A 42 -38.01 22.34 39.46
CA SER A 42 -39.17 22.55 40.32
C SER A 42 -38.92 23.71 41.28
N VAL A 43 -39.88 24.63 41.37
CA VAL A 43 -39.88 25.77 42.29
C VAL A 43 -41.23 25.79 42.99
N MET A 44 -41.26 25.79 44.33
CA MET A 44 -42.49 25.77 45.13
C MET A 44 -43.50 24.68 44.67
N ARG A 45 -43.01 23.44 44.46
CA ARG A 45 -43.77 22.28 43.97
C ARG A 45 -44.33 22.38 42.54
N VAL A 46 -44.09 23.48 41.82
CA VAL A 46 -44.43 23.62 40.40
C VAL A 46 -43.21 23.28 39.54
N GLN A 47 -43.36 22.36 38.59
CA GLN A 47 -42.31 22.03 37.62
C GLN A 47 -42.37 22.99 36.43
N TYR A 48 -41.22 23.49 35.99
CA TYR A 48 -41.03 24.23 34.75
C TYR A 48 -40.05 23.48 33.85
N ALA A 49 -40.22 23.61 32.54
CA ALA A 49 -39.37 23.00 31.52
C ALA A 49 -38.87 24.06 30.54
N TYR A 50 -37.55 24.12 30.32
CA TYR A 50 -36.93 24.91 29.28
C TYR A 50 -36.64 24.04 28.07
N CYS A 51 -37.13 24.41 26.89
CA CYS A 51 -36.88 23.68 25.65
C CYS A 51 -35.63 24.21 24.93
N THR A 52 -34.66 23.35 24.63
CA THR A 52 -33.43 23.76 23.93
C THR A 52 -33.64 24.03 22.44
N HIS A 53 -34.75 23.56 21.85
CA HIS A 53 -35.07 23.80 20.45
C HIS A 53 -35.68 25.19 20.22
N CYS A 54 -36.79 25.52 20.89
CA CYS A 54 -37.44 26.82 20.73
C CYS A 54 -36.99 27.89 21.73
N ARG A 55 -36.15 27.53 22.70
CA ARG A 55 -35.61 28.42 23.74
C ARG A 55 -36.66 29.08 24.63
N LYS A 56 -37.85 28.50 24.69
CA LYS A 56 -38.94 28.96 25.57
C LYS A 56 -39.04 28.10 26.81
N GLN A 57 -39.40 28.74 27.92
CA GLN A 57 -39.80 28.07 29.15
C GLN A 57 -41.32 27.89 29.15
N HIS A 58 -41.79 26.73 29.58
CA HIS A 58 -43.21 26.43 29.75
C HIS A 58 -43.44 25.63 31.02
N ARG A 59 -44.69 25.62 31.48
CA ARG A 59 -45.17 24.72 32.53
C ARG A 59 -45.78 23.49 31.83
N PRO A 60 -45.23 22.28 32.02
CA PRO A 60 -45.84 21.08 31.49
C PRO A 60 -47.17 20.79 32.21
N GLU A 61 -48.14 20.25 31.48
CA GLU A 61 -49.45 19.87 32.02
C GLU A 61 -49.31 18.76 33.08
N GLU A 62 -48.45 17.78 32.78
CA GLU A 62 -48.09 16.69 33.68
C GLU A 62 -46.61 16.74 34.07
N PRO A 63 -46.22 16.24 35.26
CA PRO A 63 -44.82 16.16 35.67
C PRO A 63 -43.96 15.31 34.72
N LEU A 64 -42.94 15.93 34.13
CA LEU A 64 -42.01 15.27 33.22
C LEU A 64 -40.94 14.47 33.98
N LYS A 65 -40.81 13.18 33.64
CA LYS A 65 -39.84 12.25 34.24
C LYS A 65 -38.45 12.40 33.63
N HIS A 66 -37.40 12.30 34.45
CA HIS A 66 -36.03 12.34 33.94
C HIS A 66 -35.76 11.20 32.94
N ASN A 67 -35.07 11.51 31.84
CA ASN A 67 -34.74 10.62 30.73
C ASN A 67 -35.94 10.09 29.93
N SER A 68 -37.17 10.56 30.17
CA SER A 68 -38.29 10.25 29.29
C SER A 68 -38.26 11.12 28.03
N LYS A 69 -38.99 10.69 26.99
CA LYS A 69 -39.34 11.55 25.85
C LYS A 69 -40.58 12.36 26.20
N ALA A 70 -40.63 13.61 25.76
CA ALA A 70 -41.79 14.48 25.89
C ALA A 70 -41.84 15.49 24.74
N THR A 71 -43.03 15.95 24.42
CA THR A 71 -43.26 16.93 23.34
C THR A 71 -43.32 18.33 23.92
N CYS A 72 -42.55 19.26 23.37
CA CYS A 72 -42.65 20.66 23.77
C CYS A 72 -44.01 21.25 23.31
N PRO A 73 -44.81 21.86 24.19
CA PRO A 73 -46.11 22.43 23.81
C PRO A 73 -45.99 23.63 22.87
N GLU A 74 -44.86 24.36 22.93
CA GLU A 74 -44.61 25.56 22.13
C GLU A 74 -44.22 25.26 20.68
N CYS A 75 -43.25 24.36 20.48
CA CYS A 75 -42.68 24.09 19.15
C CYS A 75 -42.95 22.69 18.63
N LYS A 76 -43.70 21.89 19.38
CA LYS A 76 -44.10 20.51 19.05
C LYS A 76 -42.93 19.55 18.81
N SER A 77 -41.71 19.94 19.15
CA SER A 77 -40.54 19.06 19.05
C SER A 77 -40.55 17.99 20.13
N THR A 78 -40.28 16.75 19.72
CA THR A 78 -39.95 15.65 20.63
C THR A 78 -38.58 15.89 21.23
N CYS A 79 -38.49 15.84 22.56
CA CYS A 79 -37.29 16.16 23.32
C CYS A 79 -37.05 15.11 24.41
N VAL A 80 -35.79 14.96 24.84
CA VAL A 80 -35.44 14.14 26.01
C VAL A 80 -35.46 15.02 27.26
N VAL A 81 -36.13 14.56 28.31
CA VAL A 81 -36.26 15.31 29.57
C VAL A 81 -35.00 15.15 30.41
N LYS A 82 -34.44 16.27 30.87
CA LYS A 82 -33.24 16.30 31.73
C LYS A 82 -33.51 17.20 32.94
N LYS A 83 -33.19 16.75 34.16
CA LYS A 83 -33.35 17.58 35.35
C LYS A 83 -32.21 18.60 35.40
N SER A 84 -32.51 19.87 35.66
CA SER A 84 -31.52 20.96 35.59
C SER A 84 -30.44 20.90 36.68
N HIS A 85 -30.69 20.18 37.79
CA HIS A 85 -29.73 19.99 38.89
C HIS A 85 -28.89 18.71 38.75
N VAL A 86 -29.24 17.81 37.82
CA VAL A 86 -28.45 16.59 37.59
C VAL A 86 -27.19 16.97 36.82
N GLY A 87 -26.06 16.35 37.19
CA GLY A 87 -24.77 16.59 36.58
C GLY A 87 -24.77 16.34 35.07
N ARG A 88 -24.12 17.24 34.31
CA ARG A 88 -24.10 17.23 32.84
C ARG A 88 -22.71 17.08 32.24
N LYS A 89 -21.72 16.65 33.03
CA LYS A 89 -20.29 16.57 32.65
C LYS A 89 -20.04 15.90 31.28
N PHE A 90 -20.88 14.94 30.90
CA PHE A 90 -20.77 14.16 29.66
C PHE A 90 -21.83 14.48 28.60
N MET A 91 -22.68 15.50 28.81
CA MET A 91 -23.70 15.91 27.83
C MET A 91 -23.10 16.75 26.71
N LYS A 92 -22.35 16.09 25.85
CA LYS A 92 -21.73 16.65 24.64
C LYS A 92 -22.18 15.83 23.46
N ASP A 93 -23.17 16.33 22.74
CA ASP A 93 -23.67 15.65 21.56
C ASP A 93 -22.77 16.02 20.39
N SER A 94 -22.11 15.03 19.80
CA SER A 94 -21.18 15.22 18.70
C SER A 94 -21.46 14.22 17.59
N VAL A 95 -21.41 14.70 16.35
CA VAL A 95 -21.65 13.94 15.13
C VAL A 95 -20.67 14.39 14.06
N TYR A 96 -20.46 13.54 13.07
CA TYR A 96 -19.74 13.89 11.86
C TYR A 96 -20.71 13.95 10.67
N VAL A 97 -20.66 15.03 9.90
CA VAL A 97 -21.59 15.26 8.78
C VAL A 97 -20.81 15.53 7.50
N VAL A 98 -21.18 14.84 6.43
CA VAL A 98 -20.75 15.18 5.06
C VAL A 98 -21.92 15.78 4.30
N TYR A 99 -21.72 16.95 3.70
CA TYR A 99 -22.75 17.68 2.98
C TYR A 99 -22.24 18.13 1.62
N TYR A 100 -23.10 18.03 0.59
CA TYR A 100 -22.76 18.27 -0.81
C TYR A 100 -23.43 19.53 -1.32
N GLU A 101 -22.70 20.31 -2.11
CA GLU A 101 -23.19 21.57 -2.69
C GLU A 101 -22.53 21.79 -4.05
N LYS A 102 -23.12 22.60 -4.92
CA LYS A 102 -22.44 23.11 -6.11
C LYS A 102 -21.35 24.11 -5.71
N SER A 103 -20.31 24.20 -6.51
CA SER A 103 -19.32 25.26 -6.30
C SER A 103 -19.93 26.64 -6.54
N ILE A 104 -19.55 27.60 -5.71
CA ILE A 104 -20.01 29.00 -5.83
C ILE A 104 -19.37 29.76 -7.00
N ILE A 105 -18.28 29.23 -7.59
CA ILE A 105 -17.58 29.86 -8.72
C ILE A 105 -17.77 29.10 -10.04
N ASP A 106 -18.23 27.85 -9.99
CA ASP A 106 -18.51 27.04 -11.17
C ASP A 106 -19.67 26.05 -10.89
N PRO A 107 -20.89 26.31 -11.41
CA PRO A 107 -22.05 25.46 -11.12
C PRO A 107 -21.95 24.05 -11.72
N SER A 108 -20.98 23.78 -12.61
CA SER A 108 -20.73 22.43 -13.15
C SER A 108 -19.89 21.54 -12.22
N VAL A 109 -19.27 22.14 -11.19
CA VAL A 109 -18.44 21.47 -10.20
C VAL A 109 -19.26 21.19 -8.95
N ILE A 110 -19.18 19.95 -8.45
CA ILE A 110 -19.75 19.59 -7.16
C ILE A 110 -18.68 19.63 -6.07
N THR A 111 -19.09 19.96 -4.85
CA THR A 111 -18.23 20.08 -3.69
C THR A 111 -18.81 19.29 -2.53
N ALA A 112 -17.97 18.92 -1.57
CA ALA A 112 -18.42 18.40 -0.29
C ALA A 112 -17.58 18.94 0.86
N LYS A 113 -18.19 19.05 2.04
CA LYS A 113 -17.48 19.37 3.29
C LYS A 113 -17.85 18.38 4.37
N GLY A 114 -16.82 17.93 5.10
CA GLY A 114 -16.95 17.16 6.33
C GLY A 114 -16.85 18.07 7.55
N PHE A 115 -17.81 17.96 8.47
CA PHE A 115 -17.86 18.74 9.70
C PHE A 115 -18.02 17.86 10.92
N PHE A 116 -17.24 18.15 11.96
CA PHE A 116 -17.63 17.81 13.33
C PHE A 116 -18.64 18.83 13.81
N VAL A 117 -19.83 18.36 14.10
CA VAL A 117 -20.91 19.18 14.62
C VAL A 117 -21.11 18.83 16.09
N ARG A 118 -21.16 19.85 16.95
CA ARG A 118 -21.27 19.64 18.40
C ARG A 118 -22.23 20.61 19.06
N ARG A 119 -22.98 20.10 20.05
CA ARG A 119 -23.69 20.87 21.07
C ARG A 119 -23.17 20.48 22.45
N ASP A 120 -22.77 21.47 23.24
CA ASP A 120 -22.21 21.25 24.57
C ASP A 120 -23.16 21.79 25.65
N TYR A 121 -23.72 20.88 26.45
CA TYR A 121 -24.66 21.20 27.54
C TYR A 121 -24.00 21.17 28.92
N THR A 122 -22.66 21.10 28.98
CA THR A 122 -21.94 21.08 30.26
C THR A 122 -22.00 22.42 30.99
N GLY A 123 -22.04 23.53 30.24
CA GLY A 123 -22.21 24.89 30.75
C GLY A 123 -23.67 25.27 30.96
N ASP A 124 -24.01 26.51 30.61
CA ASP A 124 -25.41 26.96 30.60
C ASP A 124 -26.16 26.32 29.43
N TYR A 125 -27.12 25.46 29.74
CA TYR A 125 -27.95 24.77 28.75
C TYR A 125 -28.91 25.71 28.00
N LYS A 126 -29.03 26.98 28.41
CA LYS A 126 -29.84 27.99 27.73
C LYS A 126 -29.10 28.66 26.57
N GLU A 127 -27.78 28.78 26.68
CA GLU A 127 -26.90 29.50 25.74
C GLU A 127 -26.22 28.57 24.71
N VAL A 128 -26.68 27.32 24.59
CA VAL A 128 -26.06 26.33 23.71
C VAL A 128 -26.25 26.71 22.24
N THR A 129 -25.14 26.74 21.52
CA THR A 129 -25.10 26.93 20.07
C THR A 129 -24.61 25.67 19.38
N THR A 130 -24.93 25.53 18.09
CA THR A 130 -24.42 24.43 17.27
C THR A 130 -23.10 24.86 16.66
N LEU A 131 -22.02 24.20 17.08
CA LEU A 131 -20.68 24.44 16.56
C LEU A 131 -20.44 23.57 15.34
N TYR A 132 -19.86 24.16 14.29
CA TYR A 132 -19.49 23.49 13.05
C TYR A 132 -17.99 23.61 12.86
N ARG A 133 -17.26 22.52 13.07
CA ARG A 133 -15.82 22.47 12.89
C ARG A 133 -15.50 21.69 11.60
N PRO A 134 -15.02 22.35 10.54
CA PRO A 134 -14.65 21.65 9.32
C PRO A 134 -13.46 20.72 9.56
N SER A 135 -13.52 19.50 9.03
CA SER A 135 -12.46 18.49 9.09
C SER A 135 -11.81 18.28 7.72
N CYS A 136 -12.63 18.22 6.68
CA CYS A 136 -12.16 18.03 5.32
C CYS A 136 -13.06 18.73 4.30
N SER A 137 -12.50 19.02 3.13
CA SER A 137 -13.21 19.63 2.00
C SER A 137 -12.78 18.97 0.69
N TYR A 138 -13.75 18.85 -0.22
CA TYR A 138 -13.63 18.13 -1.48
C TYR A 138 -14.17 19.00 -2.62
N VAL A 139 -13.41 19.10 -3.70
CA VAL A 139 -13.84 19.69 -4.95
C VAL A 139 -13.77 18.59 -6.00
N PHE A 140 -14.89 18.29 -6.64
CA PHE A 140 -14.99 17.26 -7.66
C PHE A 140 -15.18 17.92 -9.04
N GLU A 141 -14.07 18.07 -9.75
CA GLU A 141 -14.05 18.55 -11.13
C GLU A 141 -13.70 17.39 -12.08
N MET A 142 -14.43 17.31 -13.19
CA MET A 142 -14.23 16.31 -14.24
C MET A 142 -12.82 16.37 -14.86
N GLY A 143 -12.38 15.25 -15.43
CA GLY A 143 -11.03 15.14 -16.00
C GLY A 143 -9.95 14.84 -14.97
N GLY A 144 -10.34 14.39 -13.77
CA GLY A 144 -9.41 14.00 -12.72
C GLY A 144 -8.73 15.16 -11.99
N LYS A 145 -9.31 16.37 -12.04
CA LYS A 145 -8.83 17.58 -11.36
C LYS A 145 -9.36 17.73 -9.94
N SER A 146 -10.01 16.69 -9.41
CA SER A 146 -10.58 16.73 -8.07
C SER A 146 -9.51 16.89 -6.99
N THR A 147 -9.81 17.71 -5.98
CA THR A 147 -8.89 18.02 -4.89
C THR A 147 -9.55 17.77 -3.54
N MET A 148 -8.72 17.40 -2.56
CA MET A 148 -9.13 17.21 -1.18
C MET A 148 -8.12 17.88 -0.26
N PHE A 149 -8.64 18.63 0.71
CA PHE A 149 -7.86 19.13 1.83
C PHE A 149 -8.48 18.65 3.14
N CYS A 150 -7.65 18.37 4.14
CA CYS A 150 -8.10 18.01 5.48
C CYS A 150 -7.28 18.74 6.54
N THR A 151 -7.88 18.94 7.71
CA THR A 151 -7.18 19.44 8.89
C THR A 151 -6.31 18.34 9.51
N GLY A 152 -5.38 18.72 10.39
CA GLY A 152 -4.66 17.78 11.23
C GLY A 152 -5.58 17.12 12.27
N TYR A 153 -5.15 15.97 12.81
CA TYR A 153 -5.88 15.31 13.89
C TYR A 153 -5.90 16.16 15.17
N TRP A 154 -4.79 16.89 15.43
CA TRP A 154 -4.60 17.75 16.60
C TRP A 154 -4.62 19.25 16.29
N ASP A 155 -4.71 19.63 15.02
CA ASP A 155 -4.65 21.01 14.56
C ASP A 155 -5.77 21.28 13.55
N GLU A 156 -6.66 22.20 13.91
CA GLU A 156 -7.82 22.61 13.12
C GLU A 156 -7.59 23.86 12.27
N HIS A 157 -6.43 24.50 12.41
CA HIS A 157 -6.08 25.73 11.71
C HIS A 157 -5.27 25.43 10.45
N GLU A 158 -4.43 24.41 10.48
CA GLU A 158 -3.65 23.99 9.32
C GLU A 158 -4.39 22.96 8.45
N TRP A 159 -4.43 23.25 7.14
CA TRP A 159 -5.03 22.41 6.12
C TRP A 159 -3.96 21.81 5.22
N TYR A 160 -4.06 20.52 4.95
CA TYR A 160 -3.08 19.78 4.16
C TYR A 160 -3.74 19.13 2.94
N PRO A 161 -3.09 19.18 1.77
CA PRO A 161 -3.58 18.50 0.58
C PRO A 161 -3.46 16.98 0.73
N ARG A 162 -4.44 16.25 0.22
CA ARG A 162 -4.37 14.79 0.05
C ARG A 162 -4.10 14.44 -1.41
N LYS A 163 -3.16 13.52 -1.63
CA LYS A 163 -2.81 13.02 -2.98
C LYS A 163 -3.99 12.31 -3.66
N ASN A 164 -4.82 11.63 -2.88
CA ASN A 164 -6.00 10.91 -3.35
C ASN A 164 -7.22 11.35 -2.56
N ILE A 165 -8.38 11.37 -3.21
CA ILE A 165 -9.67 11.52 -2.54
C ILE A 165 -9.90 10.28 -1.65
N VAL A 166 -10.12 10.51 -0.36
CA VAL A 166 -10.48 9.48 0.62
C VAL A 166 -11.68 9.94 1.42
N SER A 167 -12.49 9.01 1.91
CA SER A 167 -13.63 9.32 2.80
C SER A 167 -13.13 9.40 4.24
N GLU A 168 -13.28 10.56 4.88
CA GLU A 168 -13.10 10.68 6.33
C GLU A 168 -14.23 10.06 7.15
N TYR A 169 -15.45 9.97 6.58
CA TYR A 169 -16.61 9.32 7.22
C TYR A 169 -16.28 7.91 7.69
N SER A 170 -15.54 7.15 6.88
CA SER A 170 -15.13 5.77 7.19
C SER A 170 -14.24 5.67 8.44
N PHE A 171 -13.48 6.72 8.78
CA PHE A 171 -12.60 6.73 9.94
C PHE A 171 -13.33 6.95 11.26
N TYR A 172 -14.48 7.61 11.22
CA TYR A 172 -15.23 8.00 12.43
C TYR A 172 -16.40 7.07 12.77
N LYS A 173 -16.80 6.20 11.83
CA LYS A 173 -17.96 5.31 11.96
C LYS A 173 -17.94 4.40 13.21
N ASN A 174 -16.77 4.12 13.78
CA ASN A 174 -16.61 3.26 14.97
C ASN A 174 -16.61 4.00 16.32
N GLY A 175 -16.90 5.31 16.35
CA GLY A 175 -16.93 6.08 17.60
C GLY A 175 -17.70 7.40 17.57
N THR A 176 -18.08 7.88 16.39
CA THR A 176 -18.90 9.09 16.23
C THR A 176 -20.00 8.82 15.22
N PRO A 177 -21.28 9.08 15.54
CA PRO A 177 -22.36 8.96 14.57
C PRO A 177 -22.07 9.82 13.34
N CYS A 178 -22.14 9.20 12.17
CA CYS A 178 -21.83 9.83 10.89
C CYS A 178 -23.10 9.96 10.05
N TYR A 179 -23.24 11.07 9.33
CA TYR A 179 -24.43 11.38 8.52
C TYR A 179 -24.05 12.00 7.18
N THR A 180 -24.81 11.66 6.14
CA THR A 180 -24.70 12.24 4.81
C THR A 180 -26.10 12.56 4.29
N SER A 181 -26.31 13.77 3.74
CA SER A 181 -27.60 14.14 3.17
C SER A 181 -27.73 13.68 1.72
N ILE A 182 -28.60 12.70 1.48
CA ILE A 182 -28.95 12.20 0.15
C ILE A 182 -29.58 13.31 -0.71
N ASP A 183 -30.41 14.17 -0.12
CA ASP A 183 -31.04 15.26 -0.86
C ASP A 183 -30.01 16.33 -1.25
N SER A 184 -29.02 16.61 -0.39
CA SER A 184 -27.90 17.48 -0.77
C SER A 184 -27.10 16.92 -1.95
N ILE A 185 -26.96 15.59 -2.05
CA ILE A 185 -26.31 14.95 -3.20
C ILE A 185 -27.14 15.16 -4.45
N LYS A 186 -28.45 14.89 -4.41
CA LYS A 186 -29.36 15.08 -5.55
C LYS A 186 -29.32 16.53 -6.07
N GLU A 187 -29.39 17.50 -5.17
CA GLU A 187 -29.32 18.92 -5.50
C GLU A 187 -27.96 19.32 -6.09
N ALA A 188 -26.86 18.81 -5.51
CA ALA A 188 -25.52 19.12 -5.98
C ALA A 188 -25.26 18.54 -7.38
N VAL A 189 -25.70 17.32 -7.67
CA VAL A 189 -25.44 16.68 -8.97
C VAL A 189 -26.35 17.20 -10.09
N ALA A 190 -27.55 17.70 -9.78
CA ALA A 190 -28.51 18.19 -10.77
C ALA A 190 -27.89 19.27 -11.67
N ASP A 191 -28.11 19.19 -12.98
CA ASP A 191 -27.55 20.11 -14.00
C ASP A 191 -26.01 20.15 -14.06
N THR A 192 -25.34 19.15 -13.50
CA THR A 192 -23.89 18.98 -13.61
C THR A 192 -23.56 17.71 -14.39
N PRO A 193 -22.32 17.52 -14.88
CA PRO A 193 -21.91 16.25 -15.46
C PRO A 193 -22.11 15.05 -14.52
N PHE A 194 -22.12 15.27 -13.20
CA PHE A 194 -22.32 14.22 -12.20
C PHE A 194 -23.76 13.68 -12.16
N GLN A 195 -24.75 14.33 -12.77
CA GLN A 195 -26.11 13.78 -12.85
C GLN A 195 -26.16 12.45 -13.63
N TYR A 196 -25.18 12.20 -14.51
CA TYR A 196 -25.07 10.96 -15.27
C TYR A 196 -24.23 9.89 -14.57
N SER A 197 -23.73 10.17 -13.37
CA SER A 197 -22.76 9.29 -12.71
C SER A 197 -23.34 7.97 -12.25
N THR A 198 -24.66 7.82 -12.16
CA THR A 198 -25.34 6.63 -11.63
C THR A 198 -24.98 6.34 -10.17
N TRP A 199 -24.74 7.39 -9.38
CA TRP A 199 -24.27 7.31 -7.99
C TRP A 199 -25.27 6.57 -7.08
N GLU A 200 -26.55 6.61 -7.43
CA GLU A 200 -27.67 5.97 -6.73
C GLU A 200 -27.49 4.45 -6.59
N HIS A 201 -26.77 3.82 -7.53
CA HIS A 201 -26.46 2.39 -7.47
C HIS A 201 -25.40 2.02 -6.41
N TYR A 202 -24.68 3.02 -5.89
CA TYR A 202 -23.53 2.83 -5.01
C TYR A 202 -23.71 3.50 -3.63
N SER A 203 -24.85 4.15 -3.41
CA SER A 203 -25.18 4.76 -2.14
C SER A 203 -25.62 3.69 -1.13
N ASP A 204 -24.76 3.40 -0.16
CA ASP A 204 -24.97 2.41 0.90
C ASP A 204 -25.28 3.06 2.28
N GLY A 205 -25.59 4.36 2.28
CA GLY A 205 -25.80 5.17 3.48
C GLY A 205 -24.51 5.76 4.07
N ASN A 206 -23.34 5.51 3.49
CA ASN A 206 -22.12 6.26 3.78
C ASN A 206 -22.04 7.53 2.92
N ASP A 207 -20.93 8.27 3.02
CA ASP A 207 -20.64 9.36 2.09
C ASP A 207 -20.29 8.85 0.68
N MET A 208 -20.47 9.72 -0.32
CA MET A 208 -20.19 9.45 -1.73
C MET A 208 -18.88 10.09 -2.22
N THR A 209 -17.99 10.52 -1.32
CA THR A 209 -16.77 11.27 -1.69
C THR A 209 -15.83 10.42 -2.54
N LYS A 210 -15.63 9.16 -2.16
CA LYS A 210 -14.84 8.19 -2.94
C LYS A 210 -15.46 7.96 -4.32
N PHE A 211 -16.78 7.85 -4.38
CA PHE A 211 -17.49 7.62 -5.63
C PHE A 211 -17.33 8.80 -6.59
N PHE A 212 -17.62 10.03 -6.15
CA PHE A 212 -17.50 11.20 -7.00
C PHE A 212 -16.06 11.51 -7.39
N GLY A 213 -15.10 11.28 -6.50
CA GLY A 213 -13.67 11.37 -6.83
C GLY A 213 -13.22 10.31 -7.85
N LEU A 214 -13.86 9.14 -7.86
CA LEU A 214 -13.59 8.11 -8.86
C LEU A 214 -14.24 8.44 -10.21
N TYR A 215 -15.50 8.88 -10.20
CA TYR A 215 -16.25 9.26 -11.40
C TYR A 215 -15.62 10.44 -12.14
N SER A 216 -15.20 11.47 -11.40
CA SER A 216 -14.54 12.64 -11.98
C SER A 216 -13.27 12.29 -12.78
N LYS A 217 -12.59 11.20 -12.38
CA LYS A 217 -11.42 10.66 -13.06
C LYS A 217 -11.78 9.66 -14.17
N TYR A 218 -12.85 8.89 -13.97
CA TYR A 218 -13.24 7.80 -14.86
C TYR A 218 -14.74 7.81 -15.18
N PRO A 219 -15.19 8.67 -16.11
CA PRO A 219 -16.60 8.76 -16.49
C PRO A 219 -17.17 7.46 -17.11
N CYS A 220 -16.30 6.54 -17.56
CA CYS A 220 -16.70 5.23 -18.05
C CYS A 220 -17.50 4.38 -17.04
N ILE A 221 -17.50 4.76 -15.76
CA ILE A 221 -18.39 4.20 -14.74
C ILE A 221 -19.84 4.23 -15.22
N GLU A 222 -20.31 5.31 -15.82
CA GLU A 222 -21.67 5.42 -16.34
C GLU A 222 -22.00 4.26 -17.29
N PHE A 223 -21.11 3.97 -18.25
CA PHE A 223 -21.30 2.87 -19.18
C PHE A 223 -21.31 1.53 -18.45
N LEU A 224 -20.36 1.30 -17.55
CA LEU A 224 -20.26 0.05 -16.79
C LEU A 224 -21.54 -0.21 -15.99
N THR A 225 -22.08 0.81 -15.33
CA THR A 225 -23.30 0.69 -14.54
C THR A 225 -24.52 0.48 -15.43
N LYS A 226 -24.70 1.28 -16.48
CA LYS A 226 -25.83 1.15 -17.43
C LYS A 226 -25.84 -0.19 -18.18
N MET A 227 -24.66 -0.79 -18.39
CA MET A 227 -24.54 -2.13 -19.00
C MET A 227 -24.72 -3.28 -18.00
N GLY A 228 -24.85 -3.00 -16.69
CA GLY A 228 -24.99 -4.02 -15.65
C GLY A 228 -23.68 -4.69 -15.23
N TYR A 229 -22.54 -4.02 -15.42
CA TYR A 229 -21.18 -4.50 -15.08
C TYR A 229 -20.67 -3.82 -13.80
N GLN A 230 -21.54 -3.70 -12.79
CA GLN A 230 -21.26 -2.97 -11.55
C GLN A 230 -20.08 -3.54 -10.76
N TYR A 231 -19.76 -4.85 -10.88
CA TYR A 231 -18.63 -5.48 -10.22
C TYR A 231 -17.36 -4.63 -10.28
N PHE A 232 -17.01 -4.13 -11.47
CA PHE A 232 -15.76 -3.41 -11.67
C PHE A 232 -15.72 -2.08 -10.93
N VAL A 233 -16.87 -1.43 -10.77
CA VAL A 233 -16.99 -0.16 -10.06
C VAL A 233 -16.85 -0.41 -8.56
N HIS A 234 -17.60 -1.35 -7.99
CA HIS A 234 -17.46 -1.76 -6.59
C HIS A 234 -16.04 -2.22 -6.27
N ALA A 235 -15.48 -3.10 -7.12
CA ALA A 235 -14.13 -3.59 -6.95
C ALA A 235 -13.09 -2.45 -6.94
N LYS A 236 -13.27 -1.42 -7.77
CA LYS A 236 -12.37 -0.26 -7.77
C LYS A 236 -12.55 0.64 -6.55
N LEU A 237 -13.77 0.82 -6.05
CA LEU A 237 -14.06 1.61 -4.85
C LEU A 237 -13.50 0.95 -3.58
N GLU A 238 -13.55 -0.38 -3.51
CA GLU A 238 -13.14 -1.16 -2.34
C GLU A 238 -11.70 -1.67 -2.42
N GLY A 239 -11.02 -1.47 -3.56
CA GLY A 239 -9.67 -2.00 -3.78
C GLY A 239 -9.62 -3.51 -4.06
N ARG A 240 -10.74 -4.14 -4.44
CA ARG A 240 -10.78 -5.51 -4.96
C ARG A 240 -10.20 -5.58 -6.38
N ARG A 241 -10.03 -6.81 -6.87
CA ARG A 241 -9.40 -7.08 -8.17
C ARG A 241 -10.34 -6.68 -9.31
N THR A 242 -9.84 -5.88 -10.24
CA THR A 242 -10.52 -5.62 -11.53
C THR A 242 -9.92 -6.44 -12.68
N TYR A 243 -8.98 -7.33 -12.36
CA TYR A 243 -8.31 -8.24 -13.29
C TYR A 243 -7.61 -7.60 -14.50
N ASP A 244 -7.44 -6.27 -14.49
CA ASP A 244 -7.04 -5.49 -15.69
C ASP A 244 -8.03 -5.68 -16.87
N ALA A 245 -9.28 -6.04 -16.56
CA ALA A 245 -10.34 -6.19 -17.54
C ALA A 245 -10.79 -4.84 -18.11
N ILE A 246 -10.75 -3.78 -17.31
CA ILE A 246 -11.27 -2.46 -17.68
C ILE A 246 -10.15 -1.49 -18.00
N LYS A 247 -10.19 -0.90 -19.20
CA LYS A 247 -9.40 0.28 -19.55
C LYS A 247 -10.13 1.53 -19.08
N TRP A 248 -9.87 1.95 -17.84
CA TRP A 248 -10.56 3.06 -17.17
C TRP A 248 -10.46 4.42 -17.89
N SER A 249 -9.43 4.63 -18.71
CA SER A 249 -9.27 5.85 -19.53
C SER A 249 -10.02 5.79 -20.87
N GLY A 250 -10.72 4.69 -21.17
CA GLY A 250 -11.50 4.54 -22.40
C GLY A 250 -12.69 5.49 -22.43
N LYS A 251 -12.99 6.04 -23.62
CA LYS A 251 -14.12 6.97 -23.86
C LYS A 251 -15.33 6.30 -24.50
N THR A 252 -15.15 5.09 -25.03
CA THR A 252 -16.19 4.30 -25.70
C THR A 252 -16.26 2.92 -25.07
N VAL A 253 -17.41 2.24 -25.18
CA VAL A 253 -17.62 0.90 -24.62
C VAL A 253 -16.57 -0.11 -25.12
N ASP A 254 -16.26 -0.09 -26.41
CA ASP A 254 -15.25 -0.97 -27.03
C ASP A 254 -13.86 -0.73 -26.45
N ALA A 255 -13.46 0.54 -26.26
CA ALA A 255 -12.18 0.88 -25.68
C ALA A 255 -12.09 0.51 -24.19
N VAL A 256 -13.17 0.74 -23.44
CA VAL A 256 -13.27 0.44 -22.00
C VAL A 256 -13.20 -1.06 -21.74
N LEU A 257 -13.97 -1.86 -22.51
CA LEU A 257 -14.01 -3.31 -22.38
C LEU A 257 -12.91 -4.02 -23.19
N ARG A 258 -12.15 -3.30 -24.01
CA ARG A 258 -11.12 -3.88 -24.91
C ARG A 258 -11.70 -4.96 -25.84
N LEU A 259 -12.95 -4.78 -26.28
CA LEU A 259 -13.67 -5.71 -27.14
C LEU A 259 -14.15 -4.98 -28.39
N SER A 260 -14.11 -5.67 -29.53
CA SER A 260 -14.82 -5.19 -30.72
C SER A 260 -16.34 -5.18 -30.46
N LYS A 261 -17.12 -4.47 -31.29
CA LYS A 261 -18.59 -4.49 -31.19
C LYS A 261 -19.15 -5.92 -31.30
N LYS A 262 -18.56 -6.76 -32.15
CA LYS A 262 -18.94 -8.16 -32.35
C LYS A 262 -18.67 -8.99 -31.09
N ASP A 263 -17.46 -8.92 -30.55
CA ASP A 263 -17.08 -9.67 -29.35
C ASP A 263 -17.88 -9.19 -28.12
N PHE A 264 -18.15 -7.88 -28.03
CA PHE A 264 -19.00 -7.35 -26.97
C PHE A 264 -20.44 -7.88 -27.05
N LYS A 265 -21.03 -7.91 -28.25
CA LYS A 265 -22.38 -8.47 -28.45
C LYS A 265 -22.43 -9.94 -28.01
N GLN A 266 -21.48 -10.75 -28.47
CA GLN A 266 -21.38 -12.17 -28.10
C GLN A 266 -21.23 -12.35 -26.57
N PHE A 267 -20.31 -11.60 -25.96
CA PHE A 267 -20.08 -11.70 -24.52
C PHE A 267 -21.30 -11.24 -23.72
N LYS A 268 -21.99 -10.18 -24.16
CA LYS A 268 -23.20 -9.66 -23.50
C LYS A 268 -24.40 -10.60 -23.61
N GLU A 269 -24.58 -11.29 -24.74
CA GLU A 269 -25.61 -12.32 -24.91
C GLU A 269 -25.42 -13.46 -23.90
N TRP A 270 -24.18 -13.91 -23.70
CA TRP A 270 -23.85 -14.94 -22.72
C TRP A 270 -23.89 -14.43 -21.27
N LYS A 271 -23.38 -13.22 -21.02
CA LYS A 271 -23.27 -12.59 -19.71
C LYS A 271 -23.84 -11.17 -19.73
N PRO A 272 -25.16 -11.04 -19.56
CA PRO A 272 -25.83 -9.75 -19.63
C PRO A 272 -25.50 -8.84 -18.44
N ARG A 273 -25.06 -9.41 -17.30
CA ARG A 273 -24.67 -8.68 -16.10
C ARG A 273 -23.46 -9.30 -15.41
N ILE A 274 -22.64 -8.45 -14.80
CA ILE A 274 -21.55 -8.77 -13.87
C ILE A 274 -21.80 -7.94 -12.61
N THR A 275 -22.64 -8.48 -11.72
CA THR A 275 -23.10 -7.82 -10.49
C THR A 275 -21.98 -7.67 -9.46
N GLU A 276 -22.17 -6.86 -8.42
CA GLU A 276 -21.17 -6.57 -7.37
C GLU A 276 -20.40 -7.79 -6.83
N SER A 277 -21.05 -8.94 -6.69
CA SER A 277 -20.49 -10.19 -6.16
C SER A 277 -19.95 -11.15 -7.22
N ASP A 278 -20.04 -10.81 -8.51
CA ASP A 278 -19.72 -11.71 -9.63
C ASP A 278 -18.26 -11.62 -10.08
N GLU A 279 -17.36 -12.00 -9.18
CA GLU A 279 -15.93 -12.00 -9.44
C GLU A 279 -15.53 -12.98 -10.56
N THR A 280 -16.21 -14.13 -10.65
CA THR A 280 -16.00 -15.09 -11.72
C THR A 280 -16.31 -14.47 -13.08
N GLY A 281 -17.46 -13.82 -13.26
CA GLY A 281 -17.81 -13.15 -14.51
C GLY A 281 -16.81 -12.07 -14.91
N ALA A 282 -16.29 -11.32 -13.94
CA ALA A 282 -15.25 -10.32 -14.17
C ALA A 282 -13.93 -10.92 -14.66
N LEU A 283 -13.48 -12.01 -14.06
CA LEU A 283 -12.31 -12.74 -14.54
C LEU A 283 -12.57 -13.41 -15.89
N THR A 284 -13.77 -13.96 -16.13
CA THR A 284 -14.13 -14.53 -17.44
C THR A 284 -14.03 -13.47 -18.56
N LEU A 285 -14.49 -12.24 -18.32
CA LEU A 285 -14.29 -11.13 -19.27
C LEU A 285 -12.80 -10.93 -19.57
N ARG A 286 -11.95 -10.93 -18.53
CA ARG A 286 -10.52 -10.80 -18.73
C ARG A 286 -9.92 -11.96 -19.55
N LEU A 287 -10.29 -13.20 -19.25
CA LEU A 287 -9.80 -14.36 -19.99
C LEU A 287 -10.27 -14.33 -21.46
N TYR A 288 -11.50 -13.87 -21.70
CA TYR A 288 -12.01 -13.68 -23.06
C TYR A 288 -11.20 -12.63 -23.83
N GLN A 289 -10.84 -11.50 -23.21
CA GLN A 289 -9.96 -10.49 -23.81
C GLN A 289 -8.57 -11.04 -24.15
N LEU A 290 -8.00 -11.88 -23.29
CA LEU A 290 -6.66 -12.44 -23.48
C LEU A 290 -6.60 -13.46 -24.61
N THR A 291 -7.72 -14.15 -24.89
CA THR A 291 -7.81 -15.19 -25.91
C THR A 291 -8.36 -14.65 -27.24
N LEU A 292 -8.45 -13.32 -27.41
CA LEU A 292 -9.02 -12.72 -28.61
C LEU A 292 -8.30 -13.12 -29.90
N LYS A 293 -6.99 -13.32 -29.83
CA LYS A 293 -6.12 -13.66 -30.97
C LYS A 293 -5.87 -15.16 -31.11
N ASP A 294 -6.43 -15.99 -30.23
CA ASP A 294 -6.22 -17.43 -30.26
C ASP A 294 -7.02 -18.05 -31.39
N ARG A 295 -6.35 -18.77 -32.31
CA ARG A 295 -7.02 -19.48 -33.42
C ARG A 295 -8.04 -20.51 -32.93
N ASN A 296 -7.78 -21.11 -31.76
CA ASN A 296 -8.67 -22.08 -31.11
C ASN A 296 -9.10 -21.54 -29.72
N ARG A 297 -9.73 -20.36 -29.72
CA ARG A 297 -10.26 -19.70 -28.52
C ARG A 297 -11.22 -20.63 -27.77
N PRO A 298 -11.10 -20.78 -26.44
CA PRO A 298 -12.08 -21.54 -25.69
C PRO A 298 -13.48 -20.89 -25.71
N PRO A 299 -14.56 -21.70 -25.75
CA PRO A 299 -15.91 -21.18 -25.60
C PRO A 299 -16.08 -20.54 -24.21
N LEU A 300 -17.07 -19.65 -24.08
CA LEU A 300 -17.26 -18.83 -22.88
C LEU A 300 -17.50 -19.68 -21.61
N ASP A 301 -18.20 -20.80 -21.71
CA ASP A 301 -18.44 -21.70 -20.56
C ASP A 301 -17.14 -22.36 -20.07
N GLU A 302 -16.23 -22.69 -20.98
CA GLU A 302 -14.90 -23.18 -20.61
C GLU A 302 -14.06 -22.06 -19.98
N LEU A 303 -14.10 -20.84 -20.53
CA LEU A 303 -13.42 -19.70 -19.92
C LEU A 303 -13.97 -19.39 -18.51
N LYS A 304 -15.28 -19.56 -18.29
CA LYS A 304 -15.88 -19.46 -16.96
C LYS A 304 -15.37 -20.54 -16.01
N ALA A 305 -15.33 -21.79 -16.46
CA ALA A 305 -14.78 -22.89 -15.65
C ALA A 305 -13.31 -22.65 -15.29
N ILE A 306 -12.50 -22.20 -16.26
CA ILE A 306 -11.11 -21.80 -16.02
C ILE A 306 -11.04 -20.64 -15.02
N ALA A 307 -11.83 -19.59 -15.21
CA ALA A 307 -11.88 -18.43 -14.30
C ALA A 307 -12.16 -18.87 -12.86
N SER A 308 -13.19 -19.68 -12.63
CA SER A 308 -13.50 -20.24 -11.30
C SER A 308 -12.34 -21.04 -10.71
N ALA A 309 -11.67 -21.87 -11.52
CA ALA A 309 -10.57 -22.70 -11.04
C ALA A 309 -9.30 -21.91 -10.70
N VAL A 310 -9.06 -20.79 -11.39
CA VAL A 310 -7.80 -20.01 -11.30
C VAL A 310 -7.94 -18.66 -10.60
N MET A 311 -9.13 -18.27 -10.14
CA MET A 311 -9.40 -16.96 -9.54
C MET A 311 -8.41 -16.57 -8.43
N GLY A 312 -8.14 -17.50 -7.51
CA GLY A 312 -7.20 -17.30 -6.40
C GLY A 312 -5.73 -17.17 -6.84
N ILE A 313 -5.36 -17.73 -7.99
CA ILE A 313 -3.98 -17.85 -8.48
C ILE A 313 -3.71 -17.03 -9.75
N PHE A 314 -4.71 -16.32 -10.27
CA PHE A 314 -4.65 -15.64 -11.56
C PHE A 314 -3.45 -14.70 -11.68
N LEU A 315 -3.14 -13.93 -10.63
CA LEU A 315 -2.00 -13.01 -10.64
C LEU A 315 -0.65 -13.73 -10.81
N GLY A 316 -0.49 -14.92 -10.22
CA GLY A 316 0.71 -15.73 -10.37
C GLY A 316 0.75 -16.46 -11.72
N MET A 317 -0.42 -16.81 -12.28
CA MET A 317 -0.52 -17.46 -13.59
C MET A 317 -0.34 -16.48 -14.75
N LYS A 318 -0.79 -15.22 -14.62
CA LYS A 318 -0.82 -14.21 -15.69
C LYS A 318 0.53 -14.03 -16.42
N PRO A 319 1.70 -14.01 -15.74
CA PRO A 319 2.99 -13.92 -16.43
C PRO A 319 3.24 -15.05 -17.42
N MET A 320 2.67 -16.24 -17.21
CA MET A 320 2.88 -17.41 -18.08
C MET A 320 2.18 -17.27 -19.44
N PHE A 321 1.24 -16.34 -19.54
CA PHE A 321 0.57 -16.03 -20.82
C PHE A 321 1.51 -15.42 -21.86
N LYS A 322 2.73 -15.03 -21.48
CA LYS A 322 3.77 -14.62 -22.44
C LYS A 322 4.29 -15.79 -23.29
N TYR A 323 4.13 -17.01 -22.80
CA TYR A 323 4.69 -18.21 -23.42
C TYR A 323 3.63 -19.13 -24.04
N GLN A 324 2.43 -19.19 -23.45
CA GLN A 324 1.35 -20.04 -23.93
C GLN A 324 -0.02 -19.41 -23.67
N ASN A 325 -1.05 -19.93 -24.34
CA ASN A 325 -2.42 -19.45 -24.16
C ASN A 325 -3.02 -19.84 -22.79
N VAL A 326 -4.11 -19.17 -22.43
CA VAL A 326 -4.82 -19.33 -21.15
C VAL A 326 -5.20 -20.78 -20.87
N ARG A 327 -5.74 -21.49 -21.88
CA ARG A 327 -6.19 -22.88 -21.76
C ARG A 327 -5.02 -23.81 -21.45
N ALA A 328 -3.89 -23.65 -22.15
CA ALA A 328 -2.69 -24.45 -21.95
C ALA A 328 -2.07 -24.23 -20.56
N CYS A 329 -1.98 -22.98 -20.09
CA CYS A 329 -1.52 -22.67 -18.74
C CYS A 329 -2.41 -23.30 -17.67
N ALA A 330 -3.74 -23.16 -17.79
CA ALA A 330 -4.68 -23.76 -16.85
C ALA A 330 -4.58 -25.29 -16.82
N ALA A 331 -4.54 -25.94 -18.00
CA ALA A 331 -4.38 -27.38 -18.12
C ALA A 331 -3.04 -27.88 -17.55
N TYR A 332 -1.96 -27.11 -17.73
CA TYR A 332 -0.65 -27.44 -17.16
C TYR A 332 -0.68 -27.46 -15.63
N ILE A 333 -1.32 -26.46 -15.01
CA ILE A 333 -1.47 -26.39 -13.54
C ILE A 333 -2.18 -27.64 -13.01
N GLU A 334 -3.31 -28.03 -13.63
CA GLU A 334 -4.04 -29.25 -13.24
C GLU A 334 -3.19 -30.52 -13.41
N ARG A 335 -2.49 -30.63 -14.55
CA ARG A 335 -1.66 -31.78 -14.86
C ARG A 335 -0.50 -31.93 -13.87
N GLN A 336 0.20 -30.84 -13.54
CA GLN A 336 1.30 -30.88 -12.55
C GLN A 336 0.78 -31.22 -11.15
N LYS A 337 -0.34 -30.63 -10.75
CA LYS A 337 -1.00 -30.95 -9.46
C LYS A 337 -1.33 -32.44 -9.35
N ARG A 338 -1.93 -33.02 -10.40
CA ARG A 338 -2.27 -34.46 -10.42
C ARG A 338 -1.02 -35.35 -10.40
N LYS A 339 0.02 -34.97 -11.15
CA LYS A 339 1.25 -35.75 -11.28
C LYS A 339 2.06 -35.80 -9.99
N ASN A 340 2.19 -34.67 -9.29
CA ASN A 340 2.96 -34.58 -8.05
C ASN A 340 2.05 -34.18 -6.89
N SER A 341 0.97 -34.92 -6.66
CA SER A 341 -0.05 -34.57 -5.66
C SER A 341 0.48 -34.51 -4.22
N ARG A 342 1.54 -35.26 -3.91
CA ARG A 342 2.25 -35.21 -2.61
C ARG A 342 3.04 -33.91 -2.41
N VAL A 343 3.52 -33.30 -3.49
CA VAL A 343 4.29 -32.04 -3.47
C VAL A 343 3.35 -30.84 -3.60
N PHE A 344 2.34 -30.95 -4.46
CA PHE A 344 1.42 -29.87 -4.77
C PHE A 344 0.06 -30.09 -4.12
N GLY A 345 -0.07 -29.69 -2.85
CA GLY A 345 -1.35 -29.71 -2.13
C GLY A 345 -2.39 -28.75 -2.74
N SER A 346 -1.96 -27.69 -3.42
CA SER A 346 -2.84 -26.72 -4.05
C SER A 346 -2.33 -26.27 -5.42
N ARG A 347 -3.22 -25.67 -6.22
CA ARG A 347 -2.84 -25.00 -7.48
C ARG A 347 -1.87 -23.84 -7.25
N ALA A 348 -1.97 -23.18 -6.09
CA ALA A 348 -1.08 -22.09 -5.71
C ALA A 348 0.38 -22.58 -5.57
N ASN A 349 0.60 -23.78 -5.02
CA ASN A 349 1.93 -24.37 -4.93
C ASN A 349 2.54 -24.60 -6.32
N VAL A 350 1.75 -25.11 -7.27
CA VAL A 350 2.19 -25.30 -8.67
C VAL A 350 2.60 -23.96 -9.29
N VAL A 351 1.75 -22.93 -9.17
CA VAL A 351 2.03 -21.60 -9.75
C VAL A 351 3.25 -20.95 -9.11
N SER A 352 3.43 -21.07 -7.80
CA SER A 352 4.61 -20.52 -7.10
C SER A 352 5.89 -21.19 -7.60
N MET A 353 5.95 -22.52 -7.58
CA MET A 353 7.13 -23.26 -8.04
C MET A 353 7.41 -23.03 -9.53
N TRP A 354 6.35 -22.90 -10.34
CA TRP A 354 6.52 -22.61 -11.76
C TRP A 354 7.14 -21.24 -11.97
N LYS A 355 6.71 -20.23 -11.21
CA LYS A 355 7.32 -18.89 -11.26
C LYS A 355 8.79 -18.93 -10.85
N ASP A 356 9.12 -19.61 -9.76
CA ASP A 356 10.50 -19.72 -9.25
C ASP A 356 11.39 -20.44 -10.27
N TYR A 357 10.90 -21.55 -10.83
CA TYR A 357 11.55 -22.28 -11.91
C TYR A 357 11.82 -21.37 -13.12
N MET A 358 10.83 -20.59 -13.58
CA MET A 358 11.02 -19.68 -14.72
C MET A 358 12.09 -18.61 -14.44
N GLN A 359 12.17 -18.09 -13.21
CA GLN A 359 13.22 -17.15 -12.82
C GLN A 359 14.61 -17.80 -12.79
N GLN A 360 14.70 -19.07 -12.37
CA GLN A 360 15.95 -19.83 -12.42
C GLN A 360 16.37 -20.13 -13.87
N CYS A 361 15.42 -20.46 -14.74
CA CYS A 361 15.69 -20.63 -16.17
C CYS A 361 16.23 -19.33 -16.80
N GLU A 362 15.63 -18.17 -16.48
CA GLU A 362 16.14 -16.85 -16.89
C GLU A 362 17.57 -16.63 -16.38
N ALA A 363 17.86 -16.92 -15.10
CA ALA A 363 19.19 -16.76 -14.51
C ALA A 363 20.25 -17.71 -15.09
N LEU A 364 19.84 -18.90 -15.50
CA LEU A 364 20.69 -19.89 -16.16
C LEU A 364 20.88 -19.59 -17.65
N GLY A 365 20.10 -18.69 -18.24
CA GLY A 365 20.15 -18.39 -19.68
C GLY A 365 19.52 -19.48 -20.54
N LEU A 366 18.57 -20.24 -19.99
CA LEU A 366 17.84 -21.25 -20.76
C LEU A 366 16.92 -20.57 -21.78
N ASP A 367 16.76 -21.21 -22.94
CA ASP A 367 15.89 -20.71 -24.01
C ASP A 367 14.40 -20.89 -23.67
N LEU A 368 13.75 -19.78 -23.31
CA LEU A 368 12.33 -19.74 -22.90
C LEU A 368 11.36 -19.69 -24.09
N THR A 369 11.87 -19.76 -25.33
CA THR A 369 11.01 -19.96 -26.51
C THR A 369 10.62 -21.43 -26.68
N ARG A 370 11.35 -22.34 -26.03
CA ARG A 370 11.13 -23.79 -26.09
C ARG A 370 10.04 -24.23 -25.12
N ASN A 371 9.03 -24.91 -25.63
CA ASN A 371 7.87 -25.33 -24.84
C ASN A 371 8.23 -26.31 -23.73
N GLU A 372 9.17 -27.22 -23.97
CA GLU A 372 9.68 -28.18 -22.99
C GLU A 372 10.43 -27.51 -21.84
N VAL A 373 11.01 -26.32 -22.07
CA VAL A 373 11.63 -25.50 -21.04
C VAL A 373 10.55 -24.77 -20.26
N VAL A 374 9.58 -24.13 -20.90
CA VAL A 374 8.54 -23.38 -20.17
C VAL A 374 7.54 -24.31 -19.46
N PHE A 375 7.22 -25.45 -20.08
CA PHE A 375 6.25 -26.44 -19.62
C PHE A 375 6.94 -27.80 -19.41
N PRO A 376 7.88 -27.91 -18.43
CA PRO A 376 8.57 -29.16 -18.19
C PRO A 376 7.56 -30.25 -17.84
N HIS A 377 7.84 -31.47 -18.31
CA HIS A 377 6.95 -32.60 -18.11
C HIS A 377 6.67 -32.89 -16.62
N ASN A 378 7.69 -32.74 -15.78
CA ASN A 378 7.60 -32.74 -14.33
C ASN A 378 8.22 -31.46 -13.77
N LEU A 379 7.37 -30.54 -13.28
CA LEU A 379 7.80 -29.25 -12.76
C LEU A 379 8.71 -29.37 -11.53
N TYR A 380 8.40 -30.29 -10.62
CA TYR A 380 9.15 -30.46 -9.38
C TYR A 380 10.59 -30.88 -9.67
N THR A 381 10.77 -31.93 -10.48
CA THR A 381 12.10 -32.41 -10.87
C THR A 381 12.89 -31.36 -11.63
N ALA A 382 12.23 -30.62 -12.54
CA ALA A 382 12.88 -29.54 -13.27
C ALA A 382 13.34 -28.41 -12.34
N HIS A 383 12.51 -28.01 -11.38
CA HIS A 383 12.84 -27.01 -10.37
C HIS A 383 14.01 -27.43 -9.47
N GLU A 384 14.04 -28.68 -9.00
CA GLU A 384 15.17 -29.18 -8.19
C GLU A 384 16.48 -29.18 -8.98
N SER A 385 16.42 -29.57 -10.26
CA SER A 385 17.58 -29.55 -11.15
C SER A 385 18.09 -28.12 -11.37
N THR A 386 17.21 -27.18 -11.72
CA THR A 386 17.62 -25.78 -11.96
C THR A 386 18.07 -25.09 -10.67
N THR A 387 17.46 -25.40 -9.52
CA THR A 387 17.89 -24.90 -8.21
C THR A 387 19.33 -25.33 -7.93
N SER A 388 19.66 -26.59 -8.20
CA SER A 388 21.01 -27.11 -8.04
C SER A 388 22.01 -26.43 -8.98
N GLN A 389 21.65 -26.26 -10.26
CA GLN A 389 22.49 -25.57 -11.24
C GLN A 389 22.71 -24.09 -10.89
N VAL A 390 21.69 -23.38 -10.40
CA VAL A 390 21.83 -21.99 -9.94
C VAL A 390 22.78 -21.90 -8.76
N LYS A 391 22.69 -22.82 -7.78
CA LYS A 391 23.63 -22.86 -6.65
C LYS A 391 25.07 -23.07 -7.11
N ILE A 392 25.31 -23.98 -8.06
CA ILE A 392 26.63 -24.22 -8.64
C ILE A 392 27.16 -22.95 -9.32
N LYS A 393 26.35 -22.33 -10.19
CA LYS A 393 26.72 -21.09 -10.89
C LYS A 393 27.03 -19.94 -9.93
N ILE A 394 26.27 -19.80 -8.85
CA ILE A 394 26.55 -18.79 -7.81
C ILE A 394 27.90 -19.09 -7.14
N SER A 395 28.16 -20.34 -6.76
CA SER A 395 29.43 -20.75 -6.16
C SER A 395 30.62 -20.50 -7.08
N GLU A 396 30.50 -20.80 -8.38
CA GLU A 396 31.54 -20.50 -9.38
C GLU A 396 31.79 -19.00 -9.52
N ILE A 397 30.73 -18.19 -9.58
CA ILE A 397 30.84 -16.72 -9.63
C ILE A 397 31.52 -16.19 -8.35
N GLU A 398 31.15 -16.71 -7.19
CA GLU A 398 31.78 -16.34 -5.92
C GLU A 398 33.26 -16.73 -5.88
N ALA A 399 33.62 -17.93 -6.34
CA ALA A 399 35.00 -18.38 -6.46
C ALA A 399 35.81 -17.48 -7.41
N GLN A 400 35.26 -17.14 -8.58
CA GLN A 400 35.90 -16.21 -9.54
C GLN A 400 36.07 -14.81 -8.95
N ARG A 401 35.06 -14.30 -8.24
CA ARG A 401 35.16 -13.01 -7.55
C ARG A 401 36.25 -13.04 -6.50
N ILE A 402 36.29 -14.07 -5.67
CA ILE A 402 37.35 -14.21 -4.65
C ILE A 402 38.72 -14.31 -5.32
N ALA A 403 38.89 -15.08 -6.40
CA ALA A 403 40.16 -15.14 -7.14
C ALA A 403 40.60 -13.76 -7.67
N LYS A 404 39.65 -12.95 -8.19
CA LYS A 404 39.92 -11.56 -8.58
C LYS A 404 40.29 -10.70 -7.37
N ARG A 405 39.58 -10.86 -6.24
CA ARG A 405 39.88 -10.16 -4.98
C ARG A 405 41.26 -10.51 -4.46
N VAL A 406 41.70 -11.77 -4.56
CA VAL A 406 43.07 -12.19 -4.21
C VAL A 406 44.08 -11.37 -5.00
N ALA A 407 43.95 -11.31 -6.33
CA ALA A 407 44.86 -10.53 -7.17
C ALA A 407 44.84 -9.02 -6.82
N GLU A 408 43.67 -8.44 -6.56
CA GLU A 408 43.53 -7.03 -6.16
C GLU A 408 44.13 -6.75 -4.77
N LEU A 409 43.99 -7.69 -3.84
CA LEU A 409 44.43 -7.56 -2.45
C LEU A 409 45.87 -8.01 -2.23
N GLU A 410 46.51 -8.63 -3.23
CA GLU A 410 47.89 -9.09 -3.16
C GLU A 410 48.88 -7.96 -2.88
N GLN A 411 48.54 -6.72 -3.26
CA GLN A 411 49.33 -5.52 -2.91
C GLN A 411 49.52 -5.34 -1.39
N TYR A 412 48.57 -5.85 -0.59
CA TYR A 412 48.61 -5.84 0.88
C TYR A 412 49.36 -7.05 1.46
N ARG A 413 49.88 -7.97 0.64
CA ARG A 413 50.74 -9.03 1.16
C ARG A 413 51.96 -8.43 1.85
N PHE A 414 52.23 -8.89 3.07
CA PHE A 414 53.27 -8.35 3.93
C PHE A 414 53.88 -9.45 4.78
N GLU A 415 55.21 -9.48 4.85
CA GLU A 415 55.98 -10.48 5.59
C GLU A 415 57.04 -9.76 6.43
N MET A 416 57.14 -10.11 7.71
CA MET A 416 58.09 -9.54 8.66
C MET A 416 58.25 -10.46 9.86
N ASP A 417 59.47 -10.61 10.37
CA ASP A 417 59.78 -11.32 11.63
C ASP A 417 59.14 -12.70 11.76
N GLY A 418 59.11 -13.47 10.66
CA GLY A 418 58.56 -14.82 10.63
C GLY A 418 57.03 -14.91 10.58
N TYR A 419 56.33 -13.81 10.30
CA TYR A 419 54.88 -13.77 10.07
C TYR A 419 54.53 -13.27 8.67
N ILE A 420 53.38 -13.72 8.15
CA ILE A 420 52.85 -13.30 6.86
C ILE A 420 51.37 -12.94 6.93
N ILE A 421 51.01 -11.83 6.29
CA ILE A 421 49.65 -11.37 6.04
C ILE A 421 49.36 -11.59 4.55
N ARG A 422 48.32 -12.36 4.23
CA ARG A 422 47.90 -12.57 2.83
C ARG A 422 46.38 -12.57 2.69
N PRO A 423 45.82 -12.23 1.51
CA PRO A 423 44.39 -12.34 1.29
C PRO A 423 43.91 -13.81 1.45
N ALA A 424 42.64 -13.96 1.83
CA ALA A 424 41.95 -15.24 1.81
C ALA A 424 41.81 -15.76 0.36
N LEU A 425 42.18 -17.01 0.12
CA LEU A 425 42.26 -17.61 -1.21
C LEU A 425 40.91 -18.15 -1.70
N SER A 426 40.00 -18.48 -0.78
CA SER A 426 38.66 -18.97 -1.11
C SER A 426 37.66 -18.69 0.01
N GLY A 427 36.37 -18.80 -0.29
CA GLY A 427 35.31 -18.74 0.72
C GLY A 427 35.45 -19.88 1.74
N ASP A 428 35.84 -21.06 1.29
CA ASP A 428 36.09 -22.23 2.15
C ASP A 428 37.23 -21.99 3.14
N GLU A 429 38.28 -21.28 2.74
CA GLU A 429 39.37 -20.92 3.66
C GLU A 429 38.85 -20.03 4.79
N ILE A 430 38.06 -19.01 4.48
CA ILE A 430 37.44 -18.11 5.48
C ILE A 430 36.58 -18.91 6.45
N ILE A 431 35.78 -19.85 5.95
CA ILE A 431 34.88 -20.67 6.78
C ILE A 431 35.69 -21.62 7.68
N LYS A 432 36.71 -22.31 7.14
CA LYS A 432 37.57 -23.21 7.92
C LYS A 432 38.34 -22.46 9.00
N GLU A 433 38.87 -21.28 8.68
CA GLU A 433 39.62 -20.43 9.59
C GLU A 433 38.78 -20.04 10.82
N GLY A 434 37.58 -19.48 10.62
CA GLY A 434 36.75 -19.09 11.76
C GLY A 434 36.24 -20.26 12.59
N LYS A 435 36.04 -21.43 11.97
CA LYS A 435 35.73 -22.65 12.71
C LYS A 435 36.90 -23.05 13.61
N ALA A 436 38.13 -23.02 13.10
CA ALA A 436 39.34 -23.35 13.85
C ALA A 436 39.61 -22.34 14.97
N LEU A 437 39.48 -21.03 14.68
CA LEU A 437 39.70 -19.95 15.64
C LEU A 437 38.49 -19.67 16.55
N ARG A 438 37.38 -20.40 16.37
CA ARG A 438 36.13 -20.28 17.15
C ARG A 438 35.54 -18.86 17.17
N HIS A 439 35.58 -18.15 16.04
CA HIS A 439 34.93 -16.85 15.85
C HIS A 439 34.07 -16.83 14.56
N CYS A 440 32.97 -16.08 14.57
CA CYS A 440 31.90 -16.15 13.56
C CYS A 440 32.40 -15.92 12.11
N VAL A 441 32.03 -16.81 11.18
CA VAL A 441 32.47 -16.75 9.76
C VAL A 441 31.39 -16.88 8.69
N GLY A 442 30.13 -17.16 9.06
CA GLY A 442 29.06 -17.45 8.09
C GLY A 442 28.74 -16.32 7.10
N GLY A 443 29.00 -15.05 7.46
CA GLY A 443 28.73 -13.89 6.59
C GLY A 443 29.97 -13.18 6.04
N TYR A 444 31.19 -13.64 6.35
CA TYR A 444 32.41 -12.97 5.88
C TYR A 444 32.81 -13.38 4.47
N ALA A 445 32.57 -14.63 4.06
CA ALA A 445 32.91 -15.10 2.72
C ALA A 445 32.14 -14.36 1.61
N GLU A 446 30.81 -14.20 1.76
CA GLU A 446 29.98 -13.47 0.80
C GLU A 446 30.36 -11.98 0.71
N ARG A 447 30.53 -11.32 1.87
CA ARG A 447 30.94 -9.90 1.94
C ARG A 447 32.34 -9.69 1.35
N HIS A 448 33.24 -10.67 1.54
CA HIS A 448 34.57 -10.65 0.94
C HIS A 448 34.50 -10.78 -0.58
N ALA A 449 33.72 -11.72 -1.09
CA ALA A 449 33.50 -11.90 -2.53
C ALA A 449 32.89 -10.66 -3.20
N LYS A 450 32.02 -9.92 -2.49
CA LYS A 450 31.42 -8.66 -2.95
C LYS A 450 32.33 -7.43 -2.79
N GLY A 451 33.48 -7.56 -2.11
CA GLY A 451 34.38 -6.44 -1.81
C GLY A 451 33.87 -5.49 -0.71
N GLU A 452 32.84 -5.88 0.03
CA GLU A 452 32.30 -5.11 1.17
C GLU A 452 33.22 -5.17 2.40
N THR A 453 34.11 -6.16 2.45
CA THR A 453 35.17 -6.30 3.45
C THR A 453 36.35 -7.10 2.89
N ASN A 454 37.54 -6.91 3.45
CA ASN A 454 38.76 -7.60 3.01
C ASN A 454 39.27 -8.47 4.15
N ILE A 455 39.24 -9.78 3.94
CA ILE A 455 39.67 -10.76 4.93
C ILE A 455 41.07 -11.23 4.55
N PHE A 456 41.97 -11.13 5.52
CA PHE A 456 43.35 -11.56 5.42
C PHE A 456 43.63 -12.66 6.44
N MET A 457 44.44 -13.62 6.04
CA MET A 457 44.99 -14.68 6.89
C MET A 457 46.35 -14.21 7.41
N LEU A 458 46.50 -14.16 8.74
CA LEU A 458 47.79 -14.04 9.40
C LEU A 458 48.31 -15.43 9.71
N ARG A 459 49.51 -15.73 9.23
CA ARG A 459 50.18 -17.02 9.43
C ARG A 459 51.59 -16.83 10.00
N LYS A 460 52.12 -17.89 10.60
CA LYS A 460 53.57 -18.01 10.83
C LYS A 460 54.21 -18.54 9.56
N VAL A 461 55.37 -18.00 9.17
CA VAL A 461 56.11 -18.46 7.97
C VAL A 461 56.53 -19.92 8.12
N ALA A 462 56.89 -20.35 9.33
CA ALA A 462 57.21 -21.74 9.62
C ALA A 462 56.02 -22.70 9.50
N ASP A 463 54.78 -22.18 9.51
CA ASP A 463 53.56 -22.98 9.47
C ASP A 463 52.43 -22.24 8.72
N PRO A 464 52.54 -22.11 7.39
CA PRO A 464 51.68 -21.25 6.59
C PRO A 464 50.25 -21.78 6.41
N ASP A 465 50.02 -23.06 6.69
CA ASP A 465 48.73 -23.73 6.52
C ASP A 465 47.90 -23.79 7.82
N GLN A 466 48.50 -23.50 8.99
CA GLN A 466 47.78 -23.52 10.25
C GLN A 466 47.03 -22.20 10.55
N PRO A 467 45.74 -22.29 10.95
CA PRO A 467 44.99 -21.19 11.56
C PRO A 467 45.75 -20.48 12.67
N TYR A 468 45.88 -19.15 12.59
CA TYR A 468 46.56 -18.37 13.63
C TYR A 468 45.78 -17.10 13.98
N PHE A 469 45.71 -16.12 13.07
CA PHE A 469 44.91 -14.91 13.25
C PHE A 469 44.19 -14.54 11.94
N THR A 470 43.05 -13.88 12.06
CA THR A 470 42.36 -13.23 10.93
C THR A 470 42.41 -11.73 11.07
N LEU A 471 42.54 -11.01 9.95
CA LEU A 471 42.52 -9.56 9.90
C LEU A 471 41.44 -9.07 8.93
N GLU A 472 40.56 -8.20 9.41
CA GLU A 472 39.53 -7.53 8.63
C GLU A 472 39.97 -6.10 8.30
N LEU A 473 40.15 -5.79 7.02
CA LEU A 473 40.38 -4.45 6.51
C LEU A 473 39.12 -3.96 5.78
N LYS A 474 38.53 -2.88 6.28
CA LYS A 474 37.31 -2.29 5.71
C LYS A 474 37.41 -0.77 5.71
N ASP A 475 37.03 -0.14 4.60
CA ASP A 475 37.11 1.32 4.41
C ASP A 475 38.53 1.89 4.64
N GLY A 476 39.56 1.14 4.23
CA GLY A 476 40.96 1.53 4.41
C GLY A 476 41.43 1.54 5.87
N LYS A 477 40.71 0.85 6.77
CA LYS A 477 41.06 0.74 8.19
C LYS A 477 40.98 -0.69 8.66
N ILE A 478 41.95 -1.10 9.48
CA ILE A 478 41.89 -2.40 10.16
C ILE A 478 40.76 -2.30 11.20
N LYS A 479 39.70 -3.10 11.01
CA LYS A 479 38.55 -3.14 11.91
C LYS A 479 38.74 -4.16 13.01
N GLN A 480 39.33 -5.30 12.67
CA GLN A 480 39.49 -6.43 13.56
C GLN A 480 40.77 -7.17 13.22
N ALA A 481 41.47 -7.65 14.24
CA ALA A 481 42.55 -8.62 14.11
C ALA A 481 42.45 -9.57 15.30
N TYR A 482 42.02 -10.82 15.06
CA TYR A 482 41.68 -11.76 16.13
C TYR A 482 42.24 -13.15 15.87
N GLY A 483 42.76 -13.75 16.93
CA GLY A 483 43.15 -15.15 16.99
C GLY A 483 42.06 -16.00 17.63
N TYR A 484 42.47 -17.18 18.13
CA TYR A 484 41.57 -18.11 18.79
C TYR A 484 40.77 -17.45 19.92
N GLN A 485 39.45 -17.65 19.93
CA GLN A 485 38.52 -17.07 20.92
C GLN A 485 38.63 -15.54 21.09
N HIS A 486 38.82 -14.80 19.99
CA HIS A 486 38.97 -13.33 19.98
C HIS A 486 40.23 -12.85 20.72
N GLN A 487 41.26 -13.70 20.80
CA GLN A 487 42.56 -13.30 21.31
C GLN A 487 43.09 -12.09 20.53
N GLN A 488 43.54 -11.07 21.26
CA GLN A 488 44.15 -9.87 20.69
C GLN A 488 45.63 -10.12 20.35
N PRO A 489 46.16 -9.50 19.29
CA PRO A 489 47.58 -9.54 18.97
C PRO A 489 48.44 -8.90 20.07
N THR A 490 49.51 -9.58 20.47
CA THR A 490 50.49 -9.10 21.47
C THR A 490 51.92 -9.24 20.95
N GLY A 491 52.87 -8.55 21.59
CA GLY A 491 54.29 -8.63 21.26
C GLY A 491 54.59 -8.37 19.77
N ASP A 492 55.38 -9.25 19.18
CA ASP A 492 55.83 -9.18 17.78
C ASP A 492 54.66 -9.14 16.78
N LEU A 493 53.55 -9.81 17.09
CA LEU A 493 52.36 -9.79 16.22
C LEU A 493 51.68 -8.42 16.18
N LYS A 494 51.72 -7.69 17.30
CA LYS A 494 51.24 -6.31 17.36
C LYS A 494 52.18 -5.38 16.58
N ALA A 495 53.51 -5.59 16.67
CA ALA A 495 54.48 -4.84 15.89
C ALA A 495 54.32 -5.07 14.38
N LEU A 496 54.04 -6.32 13.96
CA LEU A 496 53.68 -6.66 12.58
C LEU A 496 52.47 -5.87 12.08
N ILE A 497 51.36 -5.89 12.83
CA ILE A 497 50.11 -5.25 12.40
C ILE A 497 50.25 -3.73 12.32
N GLU A 498 50.96 -3.09 13.26
CA GLU A 498 51.24 -1.65 13.21
C GLU A 498 52.14 -1.29 12.01
N THR A 499 53.15 -2.11 11.73
CA THR A 499 54.04 -1.91 10.58
C THR A 499 53.30 -2.11 9.26
N PHE A 500 52.47 -3.15 9.17
CA PHE A 500 51.57 -3.40 8.05
C PHE A 500 50.63 -2.22 7.82
N LYS A 501 49.99 -1.71 8.87
CA LYS A 501 49.10 -0.55 8.81
C LYS A 501 49.83 0.67 8.24
N LYS A 502 51.03 0.97 8.74
CA LYS A 502 51.84 2.11 8.30
C LYS A 502 52.33 2.00 6.85
N LEU A 503 52.70 0.81 6.40
CA LEU A 503 53.35 0.61 5.09
C LEU A 503 52.38 0.25 3.97
N LYS A 504 51.29 -0.45 4.27
CA LYS A 504 50.37 -1.01 3.28
C LYS A 504 48.98 -0.38 3.31
N VAL A 505 48.53 0.14 4.45
CA VAL A 505 47.16 0.68 4.61
C VAL A 505 47.15 2.21 4.59
N GLU A 506 48.07 2.85 5.31
CA GLU A 506 48.21 4.30 5.35
C GLU A 506 49.02 4.78 4.13
N LYS A 507 48.35 5.43 3.16
CA LYS A 507 49.06 6.07 2.04
C LYS A 507 50.00 7.14 2.58
N ARG A 508 51.32 7.00 2.34
CA ARG A 508 52.26 8.14 2.41
C ARG A 508 51.81 9.19 1.40
N SER A 509 51.29 10.31 1.87
CA SER A 509 51.23 11.54 1.10
C SER A 509 52.66 11.91 0.68
N GLY A 510 52.95 11.79 -0.61
CA GLY A 510 54.08 12.41 -1.31
C GLY A 510 55.44 12.42 -0.62
N GLN A 511 56.24 11.37 -0.81
CA GLN A 511 57.69 11.54 -0.87
C GLN A 511 58.17 11.02 -2.23
N LYS A 512 58.60 11.97 -3.08
CA LYS A 512 59.35 11.70 -4.31
C LYS A 512 60.56 10.84 -3.95
N ILE A 513 60.57 9.60 -4.41
CA ILE A 513 61.80 8.80 -4.45
C ILE A 513 62.66 9.43 -5.55
N ASN A 514 63.68 10.18 -5.15
CA ASN A 514 64.76 10.62 -6.03
C ASN A 514 65.45 9.37 -6.58
N LYS A 515 65.30 9.12 -7.88
CA LYS A 515 66.22 8.25 -8.63
C LYS A 515 67.60 8.91 -8.62
N ARG A 516 68.53 8.41 -7.80
CA ARG A 516 69.96 8.58 -8.09
C ARG A 516 70.41 7.42 -8.97
N LYS A 517 70.78 7.78 -10.21
CA LYS A 517 71.65 7.02 -11.09
C LYS A 517 73.10 7.27 -10.66
N GLU A 518 73.89 6.20 -10.63
CA GLU A 518 75.34 6.07 -10.89
C GLU A 518 75.54 4.53 -10.95
N ALA A 519 75.83 3.81 -12.05
CA ALA A 519 76.92 3.88 -13.04
C ALA A 519 78.29 4.01 -12.34
N VAL A 520 79.33 3.18 -12.50
CA VAL A 520 79.78 2.13 -13.44
C VAL A 520 81.06 1.51 -12.82
N ALA A 521 81.42 0.25 -13.18
CA ALA A 521 82.73 -0.43 -13.01
C ALA A 521 83.25 -0.63 -11.56
N VAL A 522 83.72 -1.80 -11.13
CA VAL A 522 84.62 -2.81 -11.74
C VAL A 522 84.14 -4.23 -11.40
#